data_AF-A0AAV6HGL4-F1
#
_entry.id   AF-A0AAV6HGL4-F1
#
_cell.length_a   1.000
_cell.length_b   1.000
_cell.length_c   1.000
_cell.angle_alpha   90.00
_cell.angle_beta   90.00
_cell.angle_gamma   90.00
#
_symmetry.space_group_name_H-M   'P 1'
#
loop_
_entity.id
_entity.type
_entity.pdbx_description
1 polymer ?
#
loop_
_entity_poly.entity_id
_entity_poly.type
_entity_poly.pdbx_seq_one_letter_code
_entity_poly.pdbx_strand_id
1 'polypeptide(L)'
;MSSQASGDEYCSCLLLQLTGLMDRLSPTCKQGWIWTGPGLCRPLKKHHHRNRKVFGVPLLQSVQASGTPLPPCILRAMQHLKTQCLNQVGLFRKPGVRSRIQSLREMVEADPEGISFESQSAFDVADMVKQYFRDLPEPVFTEKLNESFLHIYQYFPKDQQFAAVRAAIFLLPDENREALHSLLLFLREVAASRDENQMSPTNIAVCLAPSLFHLSMPRTARHGRTWKHSLVKPDQRDLSESLAATQGLAHMLMEAPRLFQLPGSSLQVETSSEQNQEQNQEQDEGEACARLRKSAHGLISETKEKTKGWTSCPSVHQHVDLAYKKVEDGQALRLWRGSVEVDAPQQVALQRVQREHEAWSGEEPLLDTRVLQTLDTDAEVYAYTLQGAGSRPPLQHVLLRTWQSEPSAGPLYVASTSVEHPDAPQQGPRAQVHTCLYLVEPLGVKRSRVTHFCRTDTRGRSSEWHNKVCGNQLAACLQRLRDSFRAKARDGHL
;
A
#
# COMPACT_ATOMS: atom_id res chain seq x y z
N MET A 1 -12.15 24.12 8.31
CA MET A 1 -11.78 22.75 8.72
C MET A 1 -12.43 21.74 7.79
N SER A 2 -11.83 21.50 6.62
CA SER A 2 -12.22 20.39 5.74
C SER A 2 -11.66 19.09 6.32
N SER A 3 -12.41 18.44 7.22
CA SER A 3 -12.01 17.12 7.74
C SER A 3 -12.19 16.08 6.62
N GLN A 4 -11.13 15.80 5.88
CA GLN A 4 -11.06 14.57 5.10
C GLN A 4 -11.01 13.42 6.11
N ALA A 5 -12.11 12.65 6.16
CA ALA A 5 -12.27 11.52 7.06
C ALA A 5 -11.04 10.60 6.99
N SER A 6 -10.61 10.09 8.14
CA SER A 6 -9.57 9.08 8.22
C SER A 6 -10.01 7.80 7.48
N GLY A 7 -9.05 6.98 7.03
CA GLY A 7 -9.37 5.72 6.36
C GLY A 7 -10.29 4.80 7.18
N ASP A 8 -10.14 4.82 8.51
CA ASP A 8 -10.91 3.98 9.42
C ASP A 8 -12.36 4.46 9.62
N GLU A 9 -12.58 5.77 9.70
CA GLU A 9 -13.94 6.36 9.74
C GLU A 9 -14.69 6.02 8.45
N TYR A 10 -14.00 6.13 7.31
CA TYR A 10 -14.59 5.80 6.02
C TYR A 10 -14.98 4.32 5.92
N CYS A 11 -14.10 3.40 6.33
CA CYS A 11 -14.40 1.98 6.41
C CYS A 11 -15.61 1.68 7.31
N SER A 12 -15.73 2.39 8.44
CA SER A 12 -16.86 2.22 9.38
C SER A 12 -18.19 2.62 8.74
N CYS A 13 -18.24 3.76 8.04
CA CYS A 13 -19.43 4.18 7.30
C CYS A 13 -19.82 3.19 6.20
N LEU A 14 -18.84 2.67 5.45
CA LEU A 14 -19.09 1.69 4.40
C LEU A 14 -19.53 0.33 4.93
N LEU A 15 -19.02 -0.07 6.09
CA LEU A 15 -19.49 -1.28 6.77
C LEU A 15 -20.97 -1.16 7.12
N LEU A 16 -21.39 -0.02 7.66
CA LEU A 16 -22.80 0.26 7.96
C LEU A 16 -23.65 0.28 6.68
N GLN A 17 -23.16 0.94 5.62
CA GLN A 17 -23.84 0.97 4.33
C GLN A 17 -24.03 -0.43 3.76
N LEU A 18 -22.98 -1.25 3.73
CA LEU A 18 -23.04 -2.61 3.21
C LEU A 18 -23.96 -3.47 4.07
N THR A 19 -23.89 -3.36 5.40
CA THR A 19 -24.77 -4.07 6.33
C THR A 19 -26.24 -3.75 6.04
N GLY A 20 -26.59 -2.46 5.91
CA GLY A 20 -27.96 -2.06 5.59
C GLY A 20 -28.42 -2.49 4.19
N LEU A 21 -27.51 -2.66 3.22
CA LEU A 21 -27.84 -3.23 1.91
C LEU A 21 -28.05 -4.75 2.00
N MET A 22 -27.16 -5.46 2.72
CA MET A 22 -27.26 -6.89 2.96
C MET A 22 -28.57 -7.24 3.68
N ASP A 23 -28.94 -6.52 4.73
CA ASP A 23 -30.18 -6.79 5.48
C ASP A 23 -31.45 -6.55 4.64
N ARG A 24 -31.45 -5.52 3.79
CA ARG A 24 -32.62 -5.15 2.98
C ARG A 24 -32.80 -6.00 1.73
N LEU A 25 -31.70 -6.38 1.07
CA LEU A 25 -31.73 -6.99 -0.26
C LEU A 25 -31.47 -8.49 -0.25
N SER A 26 -31.00 -9.05 0.87
CA SER A 26 -30.85 -10.50 1.00
C SER A 26 -32.23 -11.16 1.14
N PRO A 27 -32.48 -12.28 0.44
CA PRO A 27 -33.70 -13.04 0.65
C PRO A 27 -33.76 -13.53 2.11
N THR A 28 -34.95 -13.47 2.72
CA THR A 28 -35.23 -14.04 4.06
C THR A 28 -35.14 -15.56 4.00
N CYS A 29 -33.93 -16.09 4.06
CA CYS A 29 -33.70 -17.50 3.80
C CYS A 29 -33.84 -18.33 5.09
N LYS A 30 -34.68 -19.37 5.05
CA LYS A 30 -34.70 -20.44 6.07
C LYS A 30 -33.39 -21.27 6.11
N GLN A 31 -32.40 -20.96 5.25
CA GLN A 31 -31.15 -21.72 5.07
C GLN A 31 -29.88 -21.02 5.58
N GLY A 32 -29.99 -20.06 6.50
CA GLY A 32 -28.85 -19.67 7.35
C GLY A 32 -27.80 -18.75 6.73
N TRP A 33 -28.17 -17.87 5.78
CA TRP A 33 -27.34 -16.69 5.50
C TRP A 33 -27.36 -15.79 6.73
N ILE A 34 -26.19 -15.60 7.35
CA ILE A 34 -26.02 -14.69 8.48
C ILE A 34 -24.92 -13.72 8.09
N TRP A 35 -25.29 -12.47 7.84
CA TRP A 35 -24.31 -11.39 7.74
C TRP A 35 -23.71 -11.14 9.12
N THR A 36 -22.63 -11.85 9.42
CA THR A 36 -21.69 -11.42 10.44
C THR A 36 -20.73 -10.49 9.73
N GLY A 37 -20.94 -9.17 9.83
CA GLY A 37 -20.06 -8.20 9.18
C GLY A 37 -18.58 -8.52 9.44
N PRO A 38 -17.65 -8.10 8.55
CA PRO A 38 -16.23 -8.44 8.68
C PRO A 38 -15.70 -7.94 10.03
N GLY A 39 -15.74 -8.79 11.06
CA GLY A 39 -15.03 -8.54 12.30
C GLY A 39 -13.55 -8.42 11.95
N LEU A 40 -12.88 -7.41 12.54
CA LEU A 40 -11.46 -7.10 12.34
C LEU A 40 -10.69 -8.38 12.04
N CYS A 41 -10.08 -8.45 10.86
CA CYS A 41 -9.46 -9.65 10.34
C CYS A 41 -8.53 -10.25 11.39
N ARG A 42 -8.92 -11.41 11.94
CA ARG A 42 -8.09 -12.10 12.94
C ARG A 42 -6.77 -12.52 12.26
N PRO A 43 -5.66 -12.55 13.01
CA PRO A 43 -4.37 -12.92 12.44
C PRO A 43 -4.43 -14.29 11.77
N LEU A 44 -3.97 -14.37 10.51
CA LEU A 44 -3.88 -15.61 9.77
C LEU A 44 -3.04 -16.64 10.53
N LYS A 45 -3.44 -17.92 10.42
CA LYS A 45 -2.56 -19.04 10.74
C LYS A 45 -1.31 -18.93 9.86
N LYS A 46 -0.14 -18.85 10.48
CA LYS A 46 1.15 -18.86 9.77
C LYS A 46 1.31 -20.22 9.08
N HIS A 47 0.89 -20.32 7.82
CA HIS A 47 1.36 -21.41 6.98
C HIS A 47 2.84 -21.16 6.68
N HIS A 48 3.70 -22.07 7.15
CA HIS A 48 5.13 -22.01 6.89
C HIS A 48 5.40 -22.40 5.43
N HIS A 49 5.30 -21.44 4.52
CA HIS A 49 5.78 -21.58 3.15
C HIS A 49 7.32 -21.50 3.17
N ARG A 50 7.98 -22.61 3.56
CA ARG A 50 9.45 -22.67 3.58
C ARG A 50 9.97 -22.37 2.16
N ASN A 51 10.80 -21.33 2.06
CA ASN A 51 11.67 -20.93 0.93
C ASN A 51 11.02 -20.36 -0.35
N ARG A 52 9.74 -19.95 -0.34
CA ARG A 52 9.17 -19.22 -1.49
C ARG A 52 9.24 -17.71 -1.28
N LYS A 53 9.59 -16.96 -2.34
CA LYS A 53 9.70 -15.51 -2.36
C LYS A 53 8.52 -14.84 -3.06
N VAL A 54 7.87 -15.52 -4.01
CA VAL A 54 6.82 -14.91 -4.85
C VAL A 54 5.51 -15.70 -4.80
N PHE A 55 5.49 -16.96 -5.21
CA PHE A 55 4.26 -17.73 -5.37
C PHE A 55 3.80 -18.36 -4.05
N GLY A 56 2.57 -18.03 -3.63
CA GLY A 56 2.02 -18.47 -2.34
C GLY A 56 2.52 -17.68 -1.14
N VAL A 57 3.11 -16.51 -1.38
CA VAL A 57 3.44 -15.53 -0.35
C VAL A 57 2.24 -14.60 -0.14
N PRO A 58 1.84 -14.28 1.11
CA PRO A 58 0.78 -13.32 1.37
C PRO A 58 1.08 -11.93 0.80
N LEU A 59 0.07 -11.23 0.28
CA LEU A 59 0.21 -9.86 -0.27
C LEU A 59 0.83 -8.89 0.75
N LEU A 60 0.45 -8.99 2.02
CA LEU A 60 1.02 -8.17 3.09
C LEU A 60 2.54 -8.31 3.17
N GLN A 61 3.08 -9.51 3.00
CA GLN A 61 4.52 -9.75 3.03
C GLN A 61 5.21 -9.15 1.80
N SER A 62 4.54 -9.13 0.64
CA SER A 62 5.03 -8.40 -0.53
C SER A 62 5.15 -6.90 -0.25
N VAL A 63 4.13 -6.29 0.36
CA VAL A 63 4.16 -4.87 0.75
C VAL A 63 5.30 -4.60 1.73
N GLN A 64 5.48 -5.47 2.72
CA GLN A 64 6.54 -5.32 3.72
C GLN A 64 7.95 -5.44 3.10
N ALA A 65 8.12 -6.26 2.06
CA ALA A 65 9.42 -6.47 1.41
C ALA A 65 9.74 -5.41 0.33
N SER A 66 8.76 -5.05 -0.50
CA SER A 66 8.95 -4.23 -1.71
C SER A 66 8.21 -2.90 -1.69
N GLY A 67 7.40 -2.62 -0.66
CA GLY A 67 6.54 -1.44 -0.61
C GLY A 67 5.28 -1.52 -1.48
N THR A 68 5.14 -2.55 -2.31
CA THR A 68 4.01 -2.74 -3.24
C THR A 68 3.24 -4.04 -2.96
N PRO A 69 1.92 -4.07 -3.16
CA PRO A 69 1.09 -5.24 -2.86
C PRO A 69 1.36 -6.43 -3.78
N LEU A 70 1.71 -6.15 -5.03
CA LEU A 70 2.13 -7.15 -6.01
C LEU A 70 3.65 -7.08 -6.16
N PRO A 71 4.39 -8.21 -6.09
CA PRO A 71 5.83 -8.20 -6.25
C PRO A 71 6.26 -7.54 -7.58
N PRO A 72 7.41 -6.83 -7.64
CA PRO A 72 7.88 -6.15 -8.84
C PRO A 72 7.93 -7.04 -10.09
N CYS A 73 8.29 -8.32 -9.97
CA CYS A 73 8.26 -9.28 -11.08
C CYS A 73 6.86 -9.50 -11.67
N ILE A 74 5.82 -9.54 -10.84
CA ILE A 74 4.43 -9.72 -11.28
C ILE A 74 3.93 -8.44 -11.96
N LEU A 75 4.27 -7.28 -11.42
CA LEU A 75 3.98 -5.98 -12.05
C LEU A 75 4.66 -5.87 -13.42
N ARG A 76 5.93 -6.29 -13.54
CA ARG A 76 6.66 -6.34 -14.81
C ARG A 76 6.06 -7.34 -15.80
N ALA A 77 5.57 -8.49 -15.34
CA ALA A 77 4.85 -9.44 -16.18
C ALA A 77 3.57 -8.82 -16.76
N MET A 78 2.78 -8.13 -15.92
CA MET A 78 1.58 -7.40 -16.36
C MET A 78 1.92 -6.26 -17.32
N GLN A 79 3.00 -5.52 -17.06
CA GLN A 79 3.48 -4.43 -17.91
C GLN A 79 3.97 -4.95 -19.28
N HIS A 80 4.70 -6.08 -19.31
CA HIS A 80 5.11 -6.73 -20.55
C HIS A 80 3.88 -7.13 -21.39
N LEU A 81 2.88 -7.77 -20.76
CA LEU A 81 1.64 -8.14 -21.44
C LEU A 81 0.90 -6.90 -22.00
N LYS A 82 0.86 -5.81 -21.22
CA LYS A 82 0.23 -4.55 -21.60
C LYS A 82 0.95 -3.86 -22.77
N THR A 83 2.27 -3.92 -22.83
CA THR A 83 3.05 -3.14 -23.81
C THR A 83 3.34 -3.92 -25.09
N GLN A 84 3.46 -5.24 -25.03
CA GLN A 84 3.94 -6.07 -26.14
C GLN A 84 2.93 -7.12 -26.63
N CYS A 85 1.89 -7.44 -25.84
CA CYS A 85 1.08 -8.65 -26.07
C CYS A 85 -0.44 -8.38 -26.21
N LEU A 86 -0.86 -7.12 -26.27
CA LEU A 86 -2.30 -6.78 -26.34
C LEU A 86 -2.97 -7.23 -27.63
N ASN A 87 -2.22 -7.49 -28.69
CA ASN A 87 -2.71 -7.99 -29.98
C ASN A 87 -2.91 -9.53 -30.03
N GLN A 88 -2.56 -10.25 -28.97
CA GLN A 88 -2.57 -11.72 -28.96
C GLN A 88 -3.99 -12.28 -28.80
N VAL A 89 -4.54 -12.88 -29.87
CA VAL A 89 -5.89 -13.44 -29.87
C VAL A 89 -6.08 -14.51 -28.79
N GLY A 90 -6.99 -14.24 -27.86
CA GLY A 90 -7.32 -15.12 -26.75
C GLY A 90 -6.37 -15.05 -25.57
N LEU A 91 -5.71 -13.90 -25.33
CA LEU A 91 -4.90 -13.68 -24.12
C LEU A 91 -5.69 -14.04 -22.85
N PHE A 92 -5.08 -14.73 -21.88
CA PHE A 92 -5.72 -15.36 -20.70
C PHE A 92 -6.66 -16.54 -20.97
N ARG A 93 -7.20 -16.70 -22.19
CA ARG A 93 -8.08 -17.82 -22.57
C ARG A 93 -7.31 -19.02 -23.13
N LYS A 94 -6.41 -18.79 -24.09
CA LYS A 94 -5.58 -19.85 -24.67
C LYS A 94 -4.55 -20.28 -23.62
N PRO A 95 -4.42 -21.60 -23.34
CA PRO A 95 -3.48 -22.07 -22.35
C PRO A 95 -2.05 -21.92 -22.86
N GLY A 96 -1.14 -21.56 -21.95
CA GLY A 96 0.28 -21.65 -22.18
C GLY A 96 0.80 -23.09 -22.08
N VAL A 97 2.07 -23.28 -22.38
CA VAL A 97 2.72 -24.59 -22.31
C VAL A 97 3.17 -24.85 -20.87
N ARG A 98 2.65 -25.91 -20.24
CA ARG A 98 2.89 -26.23 -18.82
C ARG A 98 4.36 -26.23 -18.41
N SER A 99 5.25 -26.83 -19.21
CA SER A 99 6.69 -26.88 -18.92
C SER A 99 7.34 -25.51 -18.96
N ARG A 100 6.98 -24.65 -19.93
CA ARG A 100 7.48 -23.28 -20.04
C ARG A 100 6.97 -22.41 -18.89
N ILE A 101 5.71 -22.56 -18.51
CA ILE A 101 5.15 -21.85 -17.35
C ILE A 101 5.88 -22.26 -16.06
N GLN A 102 6.14 -23.55 -15.86
CA GLN A 102 6.86 -24.03 -14.68
C GLN A 102 8.29 -23.48 -14.63
N SER A 103 9.02 -23.52 -15.76
CA SER A 103 10.35 -22.92 -15.86
C SER A 103 10.32 -21.40 -15.61
N LEU A 104 9.31 -20.70 -16.13
CA LEU A 104 9.13 -19.26 -15.90
C LEU A 104 8.95 -18.94 -14.41
N ARG A 105 8.17 -19.75 -13.69
CA ARG A 105 7.98 -19.60 -12.24
C ARG A 105 9.27 -19.83 -11.46
N GLU A 106 10.05 -20.82 -11.85
CA GLU A 106 11.36 -21.11 -11.22
C GLU A 106 12.34 -19.96 -11.43
N MET A 107 12.38 -19.37 -12.62
CA MET A 107 13.16 -18.16 -12.90
C MET A 107 12.71 -16.99 -12.01
N VAL A 108 11.41 -16.77 -11.87
CA VAL A 108 10.85 -15.71 -11.01
C VAL A 108 11.21 -15.92 -9.53
N GLU A 109 11.18 -17.16 -9.03
CA GLU A 109 11.53 -17.46 -7.63
C GLU A 109 13.04 -17.36 -7.37
N ALA A 110 13.86 -17.71 -8.36
CA ALA A 110 15.32 -17.61 -8.27
C ALA A 110 15.77 -16.15 -8.21
N ASP A 111 15.30 -15.33 -9.16
CA ASP A 111 15.67 -13.92 -9.30
C ASP A 111 14.45 -13.02 -9.62
N PRO A 112 13.67 -12.62 -8.59
CA PRO A 112 12.52 -11.75 -8.77
C PRO A 112 12.85 -10.37 -9.34
N GLU A 113 14.07 -9.87 -9.12
CA GLU A 113 14.46 -8.51 -9.53
C GLU A 113 15.03 -8.50 -10.95
N GLY A 114 15.78 -9.53 -11.37
CA GLY A 114 16.44 -9.56 -12.68
C GLY A 114 15.69 -10.22 -13.83
N ILE A 115 14.55 -10.90 -13.61
CA ILE A 115 13.86 -11.64 -14.68
C ILE A 115 13.36 -10.75 -15.84
N SER A 116 13.55 -11.18 -17.09
CA SER A 116 12.95 -10.57 -18.29
C SER A 116 11.88 -11.48 -18.91
N PHE A 117 10.82 -10.87 -19.44
CA PHE A 117 9.70 -11.56 -20.09
C PHE A 117 9.72 -11.48 -21.62
N GLU A 118 10.65 -10.73 -22.22
CA GLU A 118 10.67 -10.42 -23.66
C GLU A 118 10.75 -11.66 -24.57
N SER A 119 11.46 -12.70 -24.12
CA SER A 119 11.61 -13.96 -24.86
C SER A 119 10.50 -14.98 -24.60
N GLN A 120 9.50 -14.62 -23.78
CA GLN A 120 8.48 -15.54 -23.30
C GLN A 120 7.19 -15.43 -24.12
N SER A 121 6.50 -16.55 -24.30
CA SER A 121 5.20 -16.55 -24.97
C SER A 121 4.17 -15.82 -24.10
N ALA A 122 3.39 -14.92 -24.70
CA ALA A 122 2.32 -14.17 -24.03
C ALA A 122 1.35 -15.07 -23.25
N PHE A 123 1.00 -16.25 -23.79
CA PHE A 123 0.11 -17.21 -23.14
C PHE A 123 0.73 -17.83 -21.88
N ASP A 124 2.06 -18.00 -21.84
CA ASP A 124 2.75 -18.56 -20.68
C ASP A 124 2.84 -17.52 -19.57
N VAL A 125 3.15 -16.26 -19.92
CA VAL A 125 3.17 -15.14 -18.96
C VAL A 125 1.77 -14.89 -18.41
N ALA A 126 0.74 -14.88 -19.26
CA ALA A 126 -0.65 -14.74 -18.84
C ALA A 126 -1.08 -15.86 -17.89
N ASP A 127 -0.76 -17.12 -18.22
CA ASP A 127 -1.03 -18.25 -17.33
C ASP A 127 -0.26 -18.15 -16.01
N MET A 128 1.00 -17.71 -16.02
CA MET A 128 1.76 -17.48 -14.79
C MET A 128 1.08 -16.45 -13.89
N VAL A 129 0.61 -15.32 -14.44
CA VAL A 129 -0.14 -14.30 -13.69
C VAL A 129 -1.43 -14.89 -13.09
N LYS A 130 -2.18 -15.72 -13.84
CA LYS A 130 -3.34 -16.44 -13.28
C LYS A 130 -2.96 -17.33 -12.11
N GLN A 131 -1.87 -18.08 -12.27
CA GLN A 131 -1.40 -18.98 -11.23
C GLN A 131 -0.90 -18.23 -10.00
N TYR A 132 -0.30 -17.04 -10.15
CA TYR A 132 0.09 -16.22 -9.01
C TYR A 132 -1.11 -15.93 -8.08
N PHE A 133 -2.22 -15.41 -8.62
CA PHE A 133 -3.42 -15.13 -7.80
C PHE A 133 -4.09 -16.40 -7.27
N ARG A 134 -4.08 -17.48 -8.04
CA ARG A 134 -4.61 -18.78 -7.60
C ARG A 134 -3.79 -19.38 -6.45
N ASP A 135 -2.48 -19.19 -6.47
CA ASP A 135 -1.56 -19.77 -5.50
C ASP A 135 -1.44 -18.92 -4.24
N LEU A 136 -2.01 -17.70 -4.20
CA LEU A 136 -2.07 -16.89 -2.98
C LEU A 136 -2.66 -17.73 -1.82
N PRO A 137 -2.15 -17.54 -0.59
CA PRO A 137 -2.62 -18.32 0.56
C PRO A 137 -4.09 -18.03 0.92
N GLU A 138 -4.61 -16.89 0.47
CA GLU A 138 -6.01 -16.48 0.57
C GLU A 138 -6.40 -15.85 -0.79
N PRO A 139 -7.65 -16.01 -1.29
CA PRO A 139 -8.09 -15.32 -2.49
C PRO A 139 -7.93 -13.80 -2.35
N VAL A 140 -7.72 -13.11 -3.48
CA VAL A 140 -7.58 -11.64 -3.47
C VAL A 140 -8.82 -10.94 -2.90
N PHE A 141 -9.99 -11.57 -3.01
CA PHE A 141 -11.25 -11.11 -2.41
C PHE A 141 -11.42 -11.48 -0.92
N THR A 142 -10.43 -12.12 -0.28
CA THR A 142 -10.47 -12.72 1.07
C THR A 142 -11.50 -13.84 1.23
N GLU A 143 -11.29 -14.82 2.11
CA GLU A 143 -12.27 -15.89 2.31
C GLU A 143 -13.64 -15.35 2.76
N LYS A 144 -13.64 -14.32 3.62
CA LYS A 144 -14.85 -13.73 4.20
C LYS A 144 -15.65 -12.91 3.20
N LEU A 145 -15.00 -11.98 2.50
CA LEU A 145 -15.71 -11.07 1.59
C LEU A 145 -16.02 -11.75 0.25
N ASN A 146 -15.30 -12.80 -0.13
CA ASN A 146 -15.61 -13.58 -1.33
C ASN A 146 -17.08 -14.03 -1.38
N GLU A 147 -17.61 -14.59 -0.28
CA GLU A 147 -19.03 -14.97 -0.20
C GLU A 147 -19.96 -13.77 -0.32
N SER A 148 -19.55 -12.61 0.20
CA SER A 148 -20.33 -11.36 0.11
C SER A 148 -20.41 -10.84 -1.32
N PHE A 149 -19.29 -10.87 -2.07
CA PHE A 149 -19.28 -10.51 -3.49
C PHE A 149 -20.21 -11.42 -4.29
N LEU A 150 -20.13 -12.74 -4.07
CA LEU A 150 -21.01 -13.70 -4.75
C LEU A 150 -22.48 -13.43 -4.42
N HIS A 151 -22.79 -13.23 -3.15
CA HIS A 151 -24.16 -12.95 -2.68
C HIS A 151 -24.75 -11.69 -3.32
N ILE A 152 -23.97 -10.61 -3.42
CA ILE A 152 -24.42 -9.37 -4.09
C ILE A 152 -24.84 -9.68 -5.54
N TYR A 153 -24.03 -10.40 -6.31
CA TYR A 153 -24.33 -10.67 -7.71
C TYR A 153 -25.39 -11.76 -7.92
N GLN A 154 -25.65 -12.60 -6.92
CA GLN A 154 -26.73 -13.59 -6.95
C GLN A 154 -28.10 -12.97 -6.68
N TYR A 155 -28.18 -12.00 -5.77
CA TYR A 155 -29.47 -11.57 -5.21
C TYR A 155 -29.79 -10.08 -5.37
N PHE A 156 -28.80 -9.20 -5.52
CA PHE A 156 -29.08 -7.77 -5.53
C PHE A 156 -29.57 -7.30 -6.91
N PRO A 157 -30.52 -6.35 -6.94
CA PRO A 157 -30.87 -5.60 -8.15
C PRO A 157 -29.64 -4.92 -8.78
N LYS A 158 -29.59 -4.88 -10.11
CA LYS A 158 -28.43 -4.36 -10.87
C LYS A 158 -28.03 -2.93 -10.50
N ASP A 159 -29.00 -2.08 -10.18
CA ASP A 159 -28.80 -0.69 -9.77
C ASP A 159 -28.14 -0.55 -8.39
N GLN A 160 -28.29 -1.55 -7.52
CA GLN A 160 -27.69 -1.57 -6.17
C GLN A 160 -26.33 -2.28 -6.13
N GLN A 161 -26.02 -3.10 -7.13
CA GLN A 161 -24.78 -3.89 -7.18
C GLN A 161 -23.52 -3.01 -7.09
N PHE A 162 -23.48 -1.89 -7.81
CA PHE A 162 -22.32 -1.01 -7.80
C PHE A 162 -22.03 -0.46 -6.39
N ALA A 163 -23.04 0.06 -5.71
CA ALA A 163 -22.87 0.63 -4.37
C ALA A 163 -22.43 -0.43 -3.35
N ALA A 164 -23.02 -1.62 -3.41
CA ALA A 164 -22.68 -2.74 -2.53
C ALA A 164 -21.26 -3.25 -2.78
N VAL A 165 -20.87 -3.46 -4.04
CA VAL A 165 -19.54 -3.94 -4.44
C VAL A 165 -18.47 -2.93 -4.08
N ARG A 166 -18.73 -1.64 -4.30
CA ARG A 166 -17.82 -0.57 -3.88
C ARG A 166 -17.60 -0.60 -2.36
N ALA A 167 -18.66 -0.69 -1.58
CA ALA A 167 -18.54 -0.80 -0.12
C ALA A 167 -17.74 -2.05 0.28
N ALA A 168 -18.02 -3.20 -0.33
CA ALA A 168 -17.27 -4.45 -0.08
C ALA A 168 -15.78 -4.34 -0.45
N ILE A 169 -15.43 -3.68 -1.56
CA ILE A 169 -14.04 -3.46 -1.99
C ILE A 169 -13.25 -2.67 -0.95
N PHE A 170 -13.85 -1.64 -0.37
CA PHE A 170 -13.18 -0.82 0.65
C PHE A 170 -13.10 -1.48 2.02
N LEU A 171 -13.84 -2.58 2.25
CA LEU A 171 -13.69 -3.44 3.43
C LEU A 171 -12.61 -4.51 3.25
N LEU A 172 -12.06 -4.69 2.04
CA LEU A 172 -10.90 -5.55 1.82
C LEU A 172 -9.68 -4.97 2.57
N PRO A 173 -8.76 -5.82 3.04
CA PRO A 173 -7.44 -5.39 3.46
C PRO A 173 -6.79 -4.49 2.40
N ASP A 174 -6.04 -3.48 2.84
CA ASP A 174 -5.49 -2.47 1.93
C ASP A 174 -4.62 -3.11 0.83
N GLU A 175 -3.78 -4.09 1.18
CA GLU A 175 -2.95 -4.85 0.24
C GLU A 175 -3.77 -5.61 -0.80
N ASN A 176 -4.90 -6.21 -0.41
CA ASN A 176 -5.81 -6.91 -1.30
C ASN A 176 -6.51 -5.93 -2.25
N ARG A 177 -6.98 -4.80 -1.70
CA ARG A 177 -7.65 -3.75 -2.47
C ARG A 177 -6.71 -3.14 -3.51
N GLU A 178 -5.48 -2.81 -3.13
CA GLU A 178 -4.49 -2.23 -4.04
C GLU A 178 -4.02 -3.25 -5.11
N ALA A 179 -3.84 -4.52 -4.76
CA ALA A 179 -3.54 -5.60 -5.72
C ALA A 179 -4.69 -5.78 -6.73
N LEU A 180 -5.93 -5.84 -6.24
CA LEU A 180 -7.12 -5.97 -7.07
C LEU A 180 -7.29 -4.78 -8.00
N HIS A 181 -7.07 -3.56 -7.51
CA HIS A 181 -7.14 -2.34 -8.33
C HIS A 181 -6.13 -2.41 -9.48
N SER A 182 -4.87 -2.73 -9.18
CA SER A 182 -3.79 -2.84 -10.18
C SER A 182 -4.13 -3.90 -11.23
N LEU A 183 -4.66 -5.05 -10.82
CA LEU A 183 -5.10 -6.11 -11.72
C LEU A 183 -6.25 -5.65 -12.62
N LEU A 184 -7.30 -5.05 -12.05
CA LEU A 184 -8.49 -4.65 -12.82
C LEU A 184 -8.17 -3.55 -13.84
N LEU A 185 -7.32 -2.58 -13.50
CA LEU A 185 -6.85 -1.58 -14.46
C LEU A 185 -6.09 -2.23 -15.62
N PHE A 186 -5.18 -3.16 -15.33
CA PHE A 186 -4.48 -3.90 -16.38
C PHE A 186 -5.43 -4.70 -17.28
N LEU A 187 -6.39 -5.43 -16.70
CA LEU A 187 -7.34 -6.23 -17.48
C LEU A 187 -8.30 -5.38 -18.30
N ARG A 188 -8.59 -4.15 -17.85
CA ARG A 188 -9.35 -3.18 -18.63
C ARG A 188 -8.61 -2.77 -19.91
N GLU A 189 -7.29 -2.61 -19.87
CA GLU A 189 -6.48 -2.34 -21.07
C GLU A 189 -6.53 -3.52 -22.05
N VAL A 190 -6.48 -4.75 -21.52
CA VAL A 190 -6.67 -5.97 -22.33
C VAL A 190 -8.04 -5.99 -22.99
N ALA A 191 -9.09 -5.66 -22.25
CA ALA A 191 -10.45 -5.58 -22.75
C ALA A 191 -10.69 -4.43 -23.75
N ALA A 192 -9.95 -3.33 -23.60
CA ALA A 192 -10.00 -2.20 -24.54
C ALA A 192 -9.45 -2.59 -25.91
N SER A 193 -8.49 -3.52 -25.96
CA SER A 193 -7.89 -4.05 -27.19
C SER A 193 -8.66 -5.25 -27.78
N ARG A 194 -9.95 -5.40 -27.43
CA ARG A 194 -10.77 -6.57 -27.83
C ARG A 194 -10.92 -6.74 -29.33
N ASP A 195 -10.80 -5.68 -30.12
CA ASP A 195 -10.93 -5.76 -31.57
C ASP A 195 -9.77 -6.55 -32.19
N GLU A 196 -8.61 -6.54 -31.52
CA GLU A 196 -7.43 -7.34 -31.90
C GLU A 196 -7.40 -8.69 -31.18
N ASN A 197 -7.48 -8.69 -29.84
CA ASN A 197 -7.28 -9.92 -29.06
C ASN A 197 -8.55 -10.75 -28.82
N GLN A 198 -9.74 -10.26 -29.19
CA GLN A 198 -11.02 -10.96 -29.05
C GLN A 198 -11.41 -11.27 -27.58
N MET A 199 -10.87 -10.53 -26.61
CA MET A 199 -11.13 -10.69 -25.19
C MET A 199 -12.03 -9.58 -24.65
N SER A 200 -13.34 -9.83 -24.60
CA SER A 200 -14.30 -8.94 -23.92
C SER A 200 -14.15 -9.00 -22.39
N PRO A 201 -14.69 -8.02 -21.63
CA PRO A 201 -14.74 -8.08 -20.16
C PRO A 201 -15.28 -9.40 -19.62
N THR A 202 -16.35 -9.93 -20.24
CA THR A 202 -16.93 -11.22 -19.89
C THR A 202 -16.00 -12.39 -20.21
N ASN A 203 -15.34 -12.39 -21.38
CA ASN A 203 -14.39 -13.45 -21.74
C ASN A 203 -13.21 -13.51 -20.76
N ILE A 204 -12.68 -12.34 -20.37
CA ILE A 204 -11.62 -12.24 -19.37
C ILE A 204 -12.12 -12.75 -18.01
N ALA A 205 -13.32 -12.32 -17.60
CA ALA A 205 -13.88 -12.70 -16.32
C ALA A 205 -14.09 -14.22 -16.19
N VAL A 206 -14.59 -14.89 -17.23
CA VAL A 206 -14.72 -16.36 -17.26
C VAL A 206 -13.38 -17.05 -16.99
N CYS A 207 -12.29 -16.54 -17.57
CA CYS A 207 -10.97 -17.13 -17.43
C CYS A 207 -10.30 -16.83 -16.08
N LEU A 208 -10.61 -15.70 -15.44
CA LEU A 208 -9.93 -15.25 -14.22
C LEU A 208 -10.70 -15.48 -12.93
N ALA A 209 -12.03 -15.46 -12.96
CA ALA A 209 -12.86 -15.64 -11.76
C ALA A 209 -12.46 -16.89 -10.95
N PRO A 210 -12.17 -18.07 -11.55
CA PRO A 210 -11.73 -19.24 -10.78
C PRO A 210 -10.45 -19.01 -9.96
N SER A 211 -9.52 -18.21 -10.49
CA SER A 211 -8.23 -17.91 -9.86
C SER A 211 -8.35 -16.81 -8.79
N LEU A 212 -9.28 -15.86 -8.95
CA LEU A 212 -9.44 -14.75 -8.01
C LEU A 212 -10.38 -15.07 -6.83
N PHE A 213 -11.43 -15.86 -7.08
CA PHE A 213 -12.45 -16.26 -6.10
C PHE A 213 -12.19 -17.66 -5.50
N HIS A 214 -11.12 -18.34 -5.96
CA HIS A 214 -10.75 -19.72 -5.56
C HIS A 214 -11.92 -20.73 -5.70
N LEU A 215 -12.72 -20.60 -6.76
CA LEU A 215 -13.92 -21.43 -6.99
C LEU A 215 -13.60 -22.91 -7.21
N SER A 216 -12.38 -23.23 -7.67
CA SER A 216 -11.97 -24.59 -8.05
C SER A 216 -11.19 -25.34 -6.96
N MET A 217 -10.97 -24.72 -5.79
CA MET A 217 -10.30 -25.39 -4.66
C MET A 217 -11.32 -26.21 -3.85
N PRO A 218 -11.12 -27.53 -3.67
CA PRO A 218 -12.00 -28.37 -2.86
C PRO A 218 -12.24 -27.76 -1.48
N ARG A 219 -13.51 -27.59 -1.09
CA ARG A 219 -13.91 -26.99 0.21
C ARG A 219 -13.32 -27.74 1.42
N THR A 220 -12.91 -29.01 1.25
CA THR A 220 -12.20 -29.85 2.24
C THR A 220 -10.82 -29.34 2.64
N ALA A 221 -10.18 -28.48 1.83
CA ALA A 221 -8.94 -27.79 2.21
C ALA A 221 -9.19 -26.58 3.13
N ARG A 222 -10.41 -26.02 3.15
CA ARG A 222 -10.78 -24.87 3.99
C ARG A 222 -11.11 -25.27 5.43
N HIS A 223 -11.63 -26.48 5.62
CA HIS A 223 -11.91 -27.08 6.94
C HIS A 223 -11.44 -28.53 6.92
N GLY A 224 -10.32 -28.83 7.60
CA GLY A 224 -9.56 -30.09 7.52
C GLY A 224 -10.33 -31.39 7.77
N ARG A 225 -11.18 -31.78 6.83
CA ARG A 225 -11.86 -33.07 6.77
C ARG A 225 -11.67 -33.64 5.38
N THR A 226 -10.85 -34.69 5.33
CA THR A 226 -10.48 -35.44 4.14
C THR A 226 -11.71 -36.07 3.47
N TRP A 227 -11.91 -35.85 2.18
CA TRP A 227 -12.76 -36.74 1.39
C TRP A 227 -12.20 -37.02 0.00
N LYS A 228 -12.33 -38.28 -0.40
CA LYS A 228 -11.68 -38.93 -1.54
C LYS A 228 -12.31 -38.49 -2.87
N HIS A 229 -11.47 -38.48 -3.90
CA HIS A 229 -11.84 -38.30 -5.31
C HIS A 229 -13.05 -39.15 -5.71
N SER A 230 -14.11 -38.49 -6.15
CA SER A 230 -15.09 -39.04 -7.10
C SER A 230 -15.50 -37.93 -8.07
N LEU A 231 -15.67 -38.30 -9.35
CA LEU A 231 -16.16 -37.40 -10.39
C LEU A 231 -17.57 -36.93 -10.01
N VAL A 232 -17.72 -35.69 -9.55
CA VAL A 232 -19.00 -35.10 -9.18
C VAL A 232 -19.34 -34.01 -10.19
N LYS A 233 -20.52 -34.12 -10.82
CA LYS A 233 -21.13 -33.02 -11.60
C LYS A 233 -21.14 -31.76 -10.70
N PRO A 234 -20.78 -30.58 -11.20
CA PRO A 234 -20.80 -29.37 -10.37
C PRO A 234 -22.19 -29.20 -9.76
N ASP A 235 -22.24 -28.98 -8.44
CA ASP A 235 -23.51 -28.76 -7.74
C ASP A 235 -24.19 -27.49 -8.31
N GLN A 236 -25.52 -27.42 -8.25
CA GLN A 236 -26.27 -26.25 -8.75
C GLN A 236 -25.81 -24.95 -8.06
N ARG A 237 -25.35 -25.07 -6.81
CA ARG A 237 -24.73 -23.99 -6.06
C ARG A 237 -23.36 -23.58 -6.62
N ASP A 238 -22.49 -24.52 -6.97
CA ASP A 238 -21.17 -24.20 -7.53
C ASP A 238 -21.30 -23.49 -8.88
N LEU A 239 -22.31 -23.88 -9.67
CA LEU A 239 -22.63 -23.21 -10.93
C LEU A 239 -23.14 -21.79 -10.71
N SER A 240 -24.01 -21.56 -9.73
CA SER A 240 -24.51 -20.22 -9.42
C SER A 240 -23.43 -19.30 -8.84
N GLU A 241 -22.53 -19.83 -8.00
CA GLU A 241 -21.35 -19.12 -7.51
C GLU A 241 -20.40 -18.75 -8.67
N SER A 242 -20.15 -19.67 -9.60
CA SER A 242 -19.32 -19.42 -10.79
C SER A 242 -19.90 -18.35 -11.72
N LEU A 243 -21.21 -18.37 -11.94
CA LEU A 243 -21.90 -17.35 -12.73
C LEU A 243 -21.81 -15.98 -12.04
N ALA A 244 -22.07 -15.92 -10.73
CA ALA A 244 -22.02 -14.68 -9.96
C ALA A 244 -20.60 -14.09 -9.92
N ALA A 245 -19.57 -14.92 -9.73
CA ALA A 245 -18.18 -14.49 -9.78
C ALA A 245 -17.81 -13.91 -11.16
N THR A 246 -18.24 -14.58 -12.23
CA THR A 246 -17.98 -14.14 -13.61
C THR A 246 -18.68 -12.82 -13.92
N GLN A 247 -19.97 -12.71 -13.62
CA GLN A 247 -20.74 -11.48 -13.80
C GLN A 247 -20.12 -10.35 -12.97
N GLY A 248 -19.77 -10.65 -11.72
CA GLY A 248 -19.23 -9.66 -10.81
C GLY A 248 -17.87 -9.14 -11.22
N LEU A 249 -16.98 -10.04 -11.64
CA LEU A 249 -15.66 -9.66 -12.14
C LEU A 249 -15.75 -8.85 -13.43
N ALA A 250 -16.65 -9.20 -14.35
CA ALA A 250 -16.88 -8.43 -15.57
C ALA A 250 -17.39 -7.01 -15.25
N HIS A 251 -18.34 -6.88 -14.33
CA HIS A 251 -18.85 -5.59 -13.87
C HIS A 251 -17.74 -4.76 -13.19
N MET A 252 -16.95 -5.37 -12.31
CA MET A 252 -15.84 -4.70 -11.63
C MET A 252 -14.75 -4.22 -12.60
N LEU A 253 -14.45 -4.99 -13.65
CA LEU A 253 -13.48 -4.62 -14.68
C LEU A 253 -13.94 -3.38 -15.46
N MET A 254 -15.21 -3.32 -15.84
CA MET A 254 -15.78 -2.17 -16.57
C MET A 254 -15.77 -0.91 -15.71
N GLU A 255 -16.12 -1.04 -14.43
CA GLU A 255 -16.28 0.07 -13.49
C GLU A 255 -15.03 0.38 -12.65
N ALA A 256 -13.89 -0.25 -12.94
CA ALA A 256 -12.67 -0.16 -12.13
C ALA A 256 -12.28 1.29 -11.77
N PRO A 257 -12.27 2.28 -12.68
CA PRO A 257 -11.88 3.65 -12.29
C PRO A 257 -12.82 4.29 -11.26
N ARG A 258 -14.10 3.92 -11.23
CA ARG A 258 -15.10 4.49 -10.31
C ARG A 258 -15.16 3.72 -8.99
N LEU A 259 -14.88 2.42 -9.02
CA LEU A 259 -14.96 1.56 -7.83
C LEU A 259 -13.90 1.90 -6.78
N PHE A 260 -12.71 2.32 -7.19
CA PHE A 260 -11.59 2.61 -6.28
C PHE A 260 -11.43 4.10 -5.95
N GLN A 261 -12.28 4.98 -6.49
CA GLN A 261 -12.28 6.40 -6.13
C GLN A 261 -12.75 6.60 -4.67
N LEU A 262 -11.93 7.30 -3.89
CA LEU A 262 -12.33 7.78 -2.56
C LEU A 262 -13.42 8.86 -2.72
N PRO A 263 -14.59 8.72 -2.07
CA PRO A 263 -15.58 9.78 -2.04
C PRO A 263 -15.04 10.94 -1.21
N GLY A 264 -14.80 12.06 -1.87
CA GLY A 264 -14.14 13.24 -1.29
C GLY A 264 -13.28 14.01 -2.28
N SER A 265 -12.92 13.41 -3.41
CA SER A 265 -12.21 14.10 -4.50
C SER A 265 -13.08 15.08 -5.31
N SER A 266 -14.37 15.25 -4.97
CA SER A 266 -15.34 16.04 -5.75
C SER A 266 -16.20 17.00 -4.93
N LEU A 267 -15.93 17.16 -3.62
CA LEU A 267 -16.62 18.16 -2.79
C LEU A 267 -15.70 19.36 -2.59
N GLN A 268 -15.61 20.20 -3.62
CA GLN A 268 -15.24 21.60 -3.44
C GLN A 268 -16.39 22.26 -2.67
N VAL A 269 -16.26 22.35 -1.36
CA VAL A 269 -17.03 23.33 -0.60
C VAL A 269 -16.24 24.62 -0.72
N GLU A 270 -16.69 25.50 -1.61
CA GLU A 270 -16.28 26.90 -1.63
C GLU A 270 -16.72 27.53 -0.29
N THR A 271 -15.82 27.58 0.69
CA THR A 271 -15.96 28.54 1.78
C THR A 271 -15.25 29.81 1.37
N SER A 272 -16.01 30.72 0.77
CA SER A 272 -15.66 32.12 0.66
C SER A 272 -15.62 32.75 2.06
N SER A 273 -14.41 32.92 2.60
CA SER A 273 -14.14 33.85 3.70
C SER A 273 -12.66 34.27 3.66
N GLU A 274 -12.29 34.96 2.60
CA GLU A 274 -11.07 35.77 2.54
C GLU A 274 -11.41 37.18 3.01
N GLN A 275 -10.96 37.53 4.21
CA GLN A 275 -10.44 38.85 4.60
C GLN A 275 -10.06 38.79 6.10
N ASN A 276 -8.78 39.07 6.40
CA ASN A 276 -8.08 39.09 7.71
C ASN A 276 -7.25 37.86 8.14
N GLN A 277 -6.41 37.25 7.27
CA GLN A 277 -5.52 36.15 7.68
C GLN A 277 -4.02 36.48 7.78
N GLU A 278 -3.51 37.53 7.14
CA GLU A 278 -2.04 37.75 7.07
C GLU A 278 -1.38 38.07 8.43
N GLN A 279 -2.04 38.81 9.33
CA GLN A 279 -1.46 39.13 10.65
C GLN A 279 -1.56 38.00 11.69
N ASN A 280 -2.47 37.03 11.51
CA ASN A 280 -2.60 35.87 12.41
C ASN A 280 -1.72 34.69 11.97
N GLN A 281 -1.34 34.63 10.70
CA GLN A 281 -0.64 33.49 10.12
C GLN A 281 0.83 33.43 10.54
N GLU A 282 1.56 34.55 10.55
CA GLU A 282 2.95 34.61 11.02
C GLU A 282 3.08 34.25 12.52
N GLN A 283 2.12 34.68 13.35
CA GLN A 283 2.13 34.38 14.78
C GLN A 283 1.82 32.89 15.06
N ASP A 284 0.92 32.27 14.30
CA ASP A 284 0.61 30.85 14.39
C ASP A 284 1.75 29.96 13.85
N GLU A 285 2.46 30.39 12.80
CA GLU A 285 3.62 29.67 12.25
C GLU A 285 4.81 29.66 13.21
N GLY A 286 5.11 30.80 13.84
CA GLY A 286 6.13 30.90 14.89
C GLY A 286 5.81 29.98 16.08
N GLU A 287 4.54 29.94 16.49
CA GLU A 287 4.09 29.05 17.56
C GLU A 287 4.15 27.57 17.12
N ALA A 288 3.75 27.25 15.89
CA ALA A 288 3.85 25.90 15.33
C ALA A 288 5.30 25.40 15.28
N CYS A 289 6.24 26.26 14.90
CA CYS A 289 7.66 25.96 14.91
C CYS A 289 8.17 25.71 16.33
N ALA A 290 7.79 26.55 17.30
CA ALA A 290 8.12 26.34 18.71
C ALA A 290 7.54 25.02 19.27
N ARG A 291 6.29 24.68 18.92
CA ARG A 291 5.65 23.39 19.25
C ARG A 291 6.42 22.22 18.65
N LEU A 292 6.83 22.31 17.39
CA LEU A 292 7.62 21.29 16.70
C LEU A 292 8.98 21.09 17.36
N ARG A 293 9.72 22.17 17.66
CA ARG A 293 11.00 22.11 18.39
C ARG A 293 10.81 21.48 19.77
N LYS A 294 9.78 21.86 20.52
CA LYS A 294 9.48 21.26 21.84
C LYS A 294 9.20 19.76 21.73
N SER A 295 8.41 19.34 20.73
CA SER A 295 8.13 17.92 20.46
C SER A 295 9.41 17.14 20.12
N ALA A 296 10.28 17.71 19.27
CA ALA A 296 11.57 17.12 18.93
C ALA A 296 12.46 16.92 20.16
N HIS A 297 12.60 17.94 21.02
CA HIS A 297 13.37 17.81 22.27
C HIS A 297 12.80 16.74 23.20
N GLY A 298 11.47 16.60 23.27
CA GLY A 298 10.81 15.52 24.00
C GLY A 298 11.25 14.14 23.50
N LEU A 299 11.17 13.89 22.19
CA LEU A 299 11.59 12.62 21.59
C LEU A 299 13.10 12.35 21.73
N ILE A 300 13.92 13.39 21.66
CA ILE A 300 15.37 13.28 21.90
C ILE A 300 15.66 12.94 23.37
N SER A 301 14.88 13.45 24.33
CA SER A 301 15.05 13.04 25.72
C SER A 301 14.66 11.57 25.93
N GLU A 302 13.64 11.07 25.22
CA GLU A 302 13.22 9.67 25.27
C GLU A 302 14.29 8.69 24.75
N THR A 303 15.25 9.11 23.91
CA THR A 303 16.35 8.20 23.49
C THR A 303 17.34 7.92 24.62
N LYS A 304 17.46 8.85 25.58
CA LYS A 304 18.36 8.73 26.73
C LYS A 304 17.74 7.89 27.84
N GLU A 305 16.41 7.93 27.97
CA GLU A 305 15.67 7.14 28.94
C GLU A 305 15.46 5.71 28.43
N LYS A 306 16.21 4.75 28.99
CA LYS A 306 16.04 3.34 28.66
C LYS A 306 14.64 2.87 29.08
N THR A 307 13.73 2.79 28.11
CA THR A 307 12.55 1.90 28.07
C THR A 307 11.27 2.30 28.83
N LYS A 308 10.71 3.49 28.61
CA LYS A 308 9.26 3.68 28.85
C LYS A 308 8.47 3.69 27.52
N GLY A 309 7.76 2.60 27.26
CA GLY A 309 6.73 2.50 26.23
C GLY A 309 7.15 2.02 24.83
N TRP A 310 8.45 1.79 24.58
CA TRP A 310 8.95 1.30 23.29
C TRP A 310 9.00 -0.23 23.24
N THR A 311 8.39 -0.81 22.21
CA THR A 311 8.41 -2.26 21.92
C THR A 311 9.33 -2.53 20.74
N SER A 312 10.44 -3.23 20.97
CA SER A 312 11.37 -3.63 19.91
C SER A 312 10.74 -4.64 18.96
N CYS A 313 11.09 -4.54 17.68
CA CYS A 313 10.63 -5.44 16.62
C CYS A 313 11.83 -5.99 15.84
N PRO A 314 11.74 -7.24 15.33
CA PRO A 314 12.73 -7.72 14.39
C PRO A 314 12.68 -6.90 13.11
N SER A 315 13.83 -6.48 12.63
CA SER A 315 14.01 -5.82 11.33
C SER A 315 14.44 -6.86 10.29
N VAL A 316 13.97 -6.71 9.05
CA VAL A 316 14.46 -7.50 7.91
C VAL A 316 15.93 -7.15 7.60
N HIS A 317 16.34 -5.91 7.88
CA HIS A 317 17.70 -5.45 7.69
C HIS A 317 18.48 -5.58 9.01
N GLN A 318 19.53 -6.39 9.00
CA GLN A 318 20.35 -6.71 10.19
C GLN A 318 20.94 -5.47 10.88
N HIS A 319 21.09 -4.37 10.15
CA HIS A 319 21.77 -3.17 10.62
C HIS A 319 20.82 -2.07 11.10
N VAL A 320 19.52 -2.32 11.09
CA VAL A 320 18.51 -1.36 11.51
C VAL A 320 17.81 -1.89 12.75
N ASP A 321 17.93 -1.18 13.86
CA ASP A 321 17.13 -1.45 15.05
C ASP A 321 15.76 -0.80 14.88
N LEU A 322 14.69 -1.53 15.14
CA LEU A 322 13.31 -1.05 14.97
C LEU A 322 12.52 -1.20 16.26
N ALA A 323 11.76 -0.18 16.61
CA ALA A 323 10.82 -0.20 17.73
C ALA A 323 9.56 0.63 17.40
N TYR A 324 8.47 0.37 18.13
CA TYR A 324 7.28 1.21 18.07
C TYR A 324 6.73 1.53 19.45
N LYS A 325 5.94 2.59 19.53
CA LYS A 325 5.21 3.03 20.73
C LYS A 325 3.76 3.32 20.34
N LYS A 326 2.82 2.90 21.19
CA LYS A 326 1.42 3.32 21.08
C LYS A 326 1.28 4.71 21.69
N VAL A 327 0.57 5.60 21.02
CA VAL A 327 0.33 6.98 21.48
C VAL A 327 -1.13 7.06 21.93
N GLU A 328 -1.37 7.69 23.09
CA GLU A 328 -2.70 7.81 23.70
C GLU A 328 -3.35 9.16 23.33
N ASP A 329 -3.53 9.40 22.03
CA ASP A 329 -4.09 10.66 21.49
C ASP A 329 -5.37 10.45 20.67
N GLY A 330 -6.01 9.29 20.85
CA GLY A 330 -7.23 8.91 20.12
C GLY A 330 -6.99 8.41 18.69
N GLN A 331 -5.77 8.52 18.16
CA GLN A 331 -5.43 7.97 16.84
C GLN A 331 -4.84 6.57 16.95
N ALA A 332 -5.30 5.64 16.11
CA ALA A 332 -4.84 4.25 16.11
C ALA A 332 -3.43 4.04 15.52
N LEU A 333 -2.73 5.10 15.09
CA LEU A 333 -1.40 5.03 14.48
C LEU A 333 -0.29 4.93 15.53
N ARG A 334 0.60 3.95 15.36
CA ARG A 334 1.83 3.82 16.16
C ARG A 334 2.88 4.86 15.76
N LEU A 335 3.65 5.31 16.75
CA LEU A 335 4.90 6.02 16.54
C LEU A 335 6.01 4.98 16.33
N TRP A 336 6.73 5.06 15.22
CA TRP A 336 7.85 4.18 14.91
C TRP A 336 9.18 4.88 15.17
N ARG A 337 10.18 4.09 15.59
CA ARG A 337 11.57 4.51 15.76
C ARG A 337 12.47 3.47 15.10
N GLY A 338 13.31 3.92 14.18
CA GLY A 338 14.36 3.13 13.58
C GLY A 338 15.72 3.77 13.84
N SER A 339 16.77 2.99 14.03
CA SER A 339 18.14 3.52 14.11
C SER A 339 19.12 2.70 13.29
N VAL A 340 20.05 3.40 12.63
CA VAL A 340 21.08 2.80 11.78
C VAL A 340 22.41 3.53 11.99
N GLU A 341 23.51 2.81 11.86
CA GLU A 341 24.86 3.40 11.88
C GLU A 341 25.35 3.68 10.45
N VAL A 342 25.82 4.89 10.23
CA VAL A 342 26.33 5.37 8.94
C VAL A 342 27.82 5.73 9.04
N ASP A 343 28.55 5.45 7.97
CA ASP A 343 29.99 5.71 7.85
C ASP A 343 30.25 7.16 7.40
N ALA A 344 29.70 8.12 8.13
CA ALA A 344 29.88 9.55 7.89
C ALA A 344 29.94 10.37 9.19
N PRO A 345 30.66 11.51 9.23
CA PRO A 345 30.56 12.49 10.31
C PRO A 345 29.14 13.07 10.43
N GLN A 346 28.79 13.56 11.63
CA GLN A 346 27.41 13.98 11.96
C GLN A 346 26.89 15.12 11.07
N GLN A 347 27.72 16.11 10.70
CA GLN A 347 27.29 17.18 9.79
C GLN A 347 26.99 16.66 8.38
N VAL A 348 27.80 15.73 7.87
CA VAL A 348 27.60 15.13 6.55
C VAL A 348 26.32 14.27 6.55
N ALA A 349 26.09 13.53 7.64
CA ALA A 349 24.87 12.76 7.80
C ALA A 349 23.62 13.65 7.89
N LEU A 350 23.70 14.77 8.62
CA LEU A 350 22.61 15.75 8.70
C LEU A 350 22.30 16.36 7.32
N GLN A 351 23.32 16.80 6.58
CA GLN A 351 23.18 17.37 5.24
C GLN A 351 22.52 16.38 4.27
N ARG A 352 22.95 15.11 4.29
CA ARG A 352 22.37 14.04 3.47
C ARG A 352 20.87 13.89 3.70
N VAL A 353 20.44 13.93 4.96
CA VAL A 353 19.02 13.83 5.33
C VAL A 353 18.25 15.08 4.93
N GLN A 354 18.81 16.26 5.17
CA GLN A 354 18.12 17.54 4.99
C GLN A 354 17.94 17.93 3.52
N ARG A 355 18.98 17.76 2.70
CA ARG A 355 19.07 18.35 1.35
C ARG A 355 19.24 17.34 0.23
N GLU A 356 19.73 16.13 0.50
CA GLU A 356 20.03 15.12 -0.52
C GLU A 356 19.04 13.94 -0.47
N HIS A 357 17.73 14.21 -0.29
CA HIS A 357 16.70 13.16 -0.20
C HIS A 357 16.71 12.22 -1.42
N GLU A 358 16.97 12.75 -2.62
CA GLU A 358 17.07 11.97 -3.86
C GLU A 358 18.16 10.88 -3.83
N ALA A 359 19.23 11.08 -3.05
CA ALA A 359 20.33 10.12 -2.98
C ALA A 359 19.95 8.83 -2.23
N TRP A 360 18.83 8.81 -1.52
CA TRP A 360 18.34 7.68 -0.74
C TRP A 360 16.81 7.51 -0.80
N SER A 361 16.16 8.28 -1.66
CA SER A 361 14.75 8.09 -2.02
C SER A 361 14.59 6.73 -2.67
N GLY A 362 13.45 6.10 -2.41
CA GLY A 362 13.17 4.77 -2.93
C GLY A 362 12.84 4.73 -4.41
N GLU A 363 12.20 3.63 -4.79
CA GLU A 363 11.63 3.45 -6.11
C GLU A 363 10.39 4.33 -6.37
N GLU A 364 9.88 5.04 -5.37
CA GLU A 364 8.85 6.07 -5.58
C GLU A 364 9.53 7.37 -6.03
N PRO A 365 9.44 7.74 -7.32
CA PRO A 365 10.06 8.96 -7.81
C PRO A 365 9.42 10.19 -7.18
N LEU A 366 10.26 11.16 -6.84
CA LEU A 366 9.85 12.53 -6.55
C LEU A 366 9.37 13.18 -7.85
N LEU A 367 8.09 13.58 -7.89
CA LEU A 367 7.49 14.22 -9.07
C LEU A 367 7.71 15.74 -9.05
N ASP A 368 7.63 16.33 -7.86
CA ASP A 368 7.74 17.77 -7.64
C ASP A 368 8.31 18.04 -6.25
N THR A 369 9.12 19.09 -6.14
CA THR A 369 9.71 19.54 -4.88
C THR A 369 9.93 21.05 -4.90
N ARG A 370 9.56 21.74 -3.82
CA ARG A 370 9.70 23.19 -3.69
C ARG A 370 9.70 23.65 -2.23
N VAL A 371 10.46 24.70 -1.95
CA VAL A 371 10.30 25.49 -0.71
C VAL A 371 9.17 26.49 -0.96
N LEU A 372 8.10 26.41 -0.17
CA LEU A 372 6.96 27.33 -0.28
C LEU A 372 7.24 28.64 0.44
N GLN A 373 7.88 28.57 1.60
CA GLN A 373 8.15 29.73 2.45
C GLN A 373 9.41 29.48 3.29
N THR A 374 10.25 30.50 3.45
CA THR A 374 11.38 30.47 4.39
C THR A 374 11.00 31.28 5.62
N LEU A 375 10.97 30.65 6.79
CA LEU A 375 10.50 31.27 8.04
C LEU A 375 11.66 31.85 8.86
N ASP A 376 12.77 31.11 8.92
CA ASP A 376 13.99 31.48 9.63
C ASP A 376 15.19 30.82 8.91
N THR A 377 16.39 31.08 9.41
CA THR A 377 17.64 30.43 9.03
C THR A 377 17.61 28.91 9.21
N ASP A 378 16.81 28.41 10.15
CA ASP A 378 16.69 27.01 10.52
C ASP A 378 15.25 26.46 10.44
N ALA A 379 14.36 27.16 9.74
CA ALA A 379 12.96 26.78 9.58
C ALA A 379 12.38 27.18 8.22
N GLU A 380 11.64 26.26 7.58
CA GLU A 380 10.99 26.50 6.28
C GLU A 380 9.71 25.67 6.14
N VAL A 381 8.81 26.10 5.25
CA VAL A 381 7.68 25.31 4.76
C VAL A 381 8.08 24.70 3.42
N TYR A 382 8.09 23.37 3.35
CA TYR A 382 8.56 22.60 2.21
C TYR A 382 7.48 21.67 1.70
N ALA A 383 7.28 21.65 0.38
CA ALA A 383 6.33 20.77 -0.27
C ALA A 383 7.01 19.84 -1.27
N TYR A 384 6.57 18.59 -1.28
CA TYR A 384 6.97 17.62 -2.29
C TYR A 384 5.84 16.65 -2.60
N THR A 385 5.87 16.08 -3.81
CA THR A 385 4.91 15.10 -4.29
C THR A 385 5.63 13.80 -4.63
N LEU A 386 5.19 12.70 -4.03
CA LEU A 386 5.66 11.35 -4.34
C LEU A 386 4.72 10.70 -5.34
N GLN A 387 5.28 10.01 -6.34
CA GLN A 387 4.50 9.10 -7.15
C GLN A 387 3.99 7.97 -6.26
N GLY A 388 2.66 7.78 -6.22
CA GLY A 388 2.07 6.70 -5.41
C GLY A 388 2.45 5.33 -5.97
N ALA A 389 2.80 4.40 -5.07
CA ALA A 389 3.01 3.00 -5.40
C ALA A 389 1.82 2.38 -6.17
N GLY A 390 2.13 1.67 -7.25
CA GLY A 390 1.16 0.93 -8.04
C GLY A 390 0.13 1.85 -8.73
N SER A 391 -1.15 1.61 -8.47
CA SER A 391 -2.28 2.36 -9.05
C SER A 391 -2.76 3.54 -8.18
N ARG A 392 -2.01 3.90 -7.14
CA ARG A 392 -2.36 5.01 -6.26
C ARG A 392 -2.11 6.37 -6.93
N PRO A 393 -2.94 7.39 -6.64
CA PRO A 393 -2.64 8.75 -7.07
C PRO A 393 -1.35 9.25 -6.40
N PRO A 394 -0.69 10.26 -6.99
CA PRO A 394 0.42 10.97 -6.34
C PRO A 394 0.04 11.45 -4.94
N LEU A 395 0.96 11.29 -3.99
CA LEU A 395 0.79 11.64 -2.58
C LEU A 395 1.55 12.93 -2.28
N GLN A 396 0.84 13.92 -1.75
CA GLN A 396 1.42 15.21 -1.44
C GLN A 396 1.85 15.32 0.01
N HIS A 397 2.96 16.00 0.23
CA HIS A 397 3.48 16.37 1.53
C HIS A 397 3.70 17.88 1.56
N VAL A 398 3.15 18.53 2.58
CA VAL A 398 3.37 19.95 2.88
C VAL A 398 3.80 20.02 4.34
N LEU A 399 5.07 20.33 4.58
CA LEU A 399 5.71 20.16 5.86
C LEU A 399 6.31 21.47 6.36
N LEU A 400 5.97 21.85 7.59
CA LEU A 400 6.82 22.74 8.37
C LEU A 400 8.03 21.92 8.83
N ARG A 401 9.23 22.39 8.51
CA ARG A 401 10.49 21.74 8.87
C ARG A 401 11.36 22.70 9.66
N THR A 402 12.03 22.20 10.70
CA THR A 402 13.05 22.93 11.45
C THR A 402 14.22 22.01 11.79
N TRP A 403 15.42 22.54 11.93
CA TRP A 403 16.62 21.75 12.17
C TRP A 403 17.58 22.40 13.14
N GLN A 404 18.49 21.60 13.68
CA GLN A 404 19.61 22.07 14.47
C GLN A 404 20.91 21.52 13.91
N SER A 405 21.78 22.41 13.44
CA SER A 405 23.03 22.09 12.74
C SER A 405 24.30 22.40 13.56
N GLU A 406 24.20 23.15 14.67
CA GLU A 406 25.34 23.52 15.51
C GLU A 406 25.60 22.47 16.61
N PRO A 407 26.74 21.75 16.55
CA PRO A 407 27.05 20.72 17.56
C PRO A 407 27.23 21.27 18.97
N SER A 408 27.62 22.55 19.10
CA SER A 408 27.79 23.21 20.39
C SER A 408 26.45 23.50 21.08
N ALA A 409 25.36 23.61 20.33
CA ALA A 409 24.03 23.89 20.85
C ALA A 409 23.29 22.61 21.29
N GLY A 410 23.74 21.43 20.87
CA GLY A 410 23.16 20.16 21.26
C GLY A 410 23.21 19.10 20.16
N PRO A 411 22.37 18.04 20.26
CA PRO A 411 22.30 17.01 19.24
C PRO A 411 21.75 17.57 17.92
N LEU A 412 22.29 17.08 16.81
CA LEU A 412 21.87 17.51 15.48
C LEU A 412 20.57 16.82 15.07
N TYR A 413 19.61 17.57 14.55
CA TYR A 413 18.33 17.00 14.14
C TYR A 413 17.64 17.76 13.00
N VAL A 414 16.72 17.08 12.32
CA VAL A 414 15.72 17.66 11.41
C VAL A 414 14.35 17.16 11.86
N ALA A 415 13.45 18.07 12.20
CA ALA A 415 12.08 17.79 12.62
C ALA A 415 11.09 18.32 11.57
N SER A 416 9.98 17.62 11.37
CA SER A 416 8.95 18.02 10.42
C SER A 416 7.55 17.56 10.85
N THR A 417 6.55 18.38 10.52
CA THR A 417 5.12 18.10 10.74
C THR A 417 4.29 18.69 9.61
N SER A 418 3.13 18.09 9.33
CA SER A 418 2.23 18.60 8.28
C SER A 418 1.61 19.94 8.66
N VAL A 419 1.55 20.85 7.69
CA VAL A 419 0.86 22.15 7.79
C VAL A 419 0.03 22.42 6.54
N GLU A 420 -0.90 23.36 6.64
CA GLU A 420 -1.61 23.90 5.48
C GLU A 420 -0.87 25.13 4.97
N HIS A 421 -0.86 25.34 3.65
CA HIS A 421 -0.27 26.51 3.02
C HIS A 421 -1.09 26.84 1.76
N PRO A 422 -1.39 28.13 1.48
CA PRO A 422 -2.22 28.52 0.34
C PRO A 422 -1.62 28.09 -1.01
N ASP A 423 -0.31 28.26 -1.18
CA ASP A 423 0.41 27.86 -2.41
C ASP A 423 0.71 26.35 -2.50
N ALA A 424 0.17 25.55 -1.58
CA ALA A 424 0.34 24.10 -1.66
C ALA A 424 -0.35 23.55 -2.92
N PRO A 425 0.32 22.69 -3.70
CA PRO A 425 -0.29 22.08 -4.86
C PRO A 425 -1.57 21.32 -4.47
N GLN A 426 -2.60 21.32 -5.32
CA GLN A 426 -3.89 20.66 -5.05
C GLN A 426 -4.08 19.38 -5.89
N GLN A 427 -3.05 18.53 -5.94
CA GLN A 427 -3.01 17.32 -6.78
C GLN A 427 -2.98 16.06 -5.92
N GLY A 428 -4.12 15.38 -5.79
CA GLY A 428 -4.20 14.10 -5.07
C GLY A 428 -4.35 14.25 -3.55
N PRO A 429 -4.31 13.13 -2.80
CA PRO A 429 -4.42 13.15 -1.34
C PRO A 429 -3.19 13.80 -0.68
N ARG A 430 -3.42 14.48 0.45
CA ARG A 430 -2.37 15.07 1.28
C ARG A 430 -2.06 14.18 2.49
N ALA A 431 -0.82 13.74 2.61
CA ALA A 431 -0.37 12.97 3.76
C ALA A 431 -0.39 13.82 5.04
N GLN A 432 -0.75 13.19 6.15
CA GLN A 432 -0.70 13.80 7.48
C GLN A 432 0.52 13.26 8.25
N VAL A 433 1.60 14.04 8.26
CA VAL A 433 2.79 13.78 9.07
C VAL A 433 2.56 14.36 10.46
N HIS A 434 2.30 13.48 11.43
CA HIS A 434 2.17 13.88 12.84
C HIS A 434 3.52 14.02 13.52
N THR A 435 4.49 13.20 13.11
CA THR A 435 5.85 13.23 13.63
C THR A 435 6.80 12.74 12.56
N CYS A 436 7.81 13.54 12.26
CA CYS A 436 8.98 13.13 11.49
C CYS A 436 10.19 13.79 12.14
N LEU A 437 11.09 13.00 12.71
CA LEU A 437 12.31 13.48 13.33
C LEU A 437 13.47 12.59 12.90
N TYR A 438 14.51 13.18 12.36
CA TYR A 438 15.81 12.57 12.18
C TYR A 438 16.76 13.16 13.21
N LEU A 439 17.32 12.31 14.06
CA LEU A 439 18.33 12.65 15.06
C LEU A 439 19.66 12.05 14.62
N VAL A 440 20.72 12.85 14.62
CA VAL A 440 22.07 12.43 14.24
C VAL A 440 23.00 12.57 15.44
N GLU A 441 23.55 11.45 15.90
CA GLU A 441 24.43 11.38 17.06
C GLU A 441 25.83 10.89 16.64
N PRO A 442 26.91 11.47 17.18
CA PRO A 442 28.26 11.03 16.84
C PRO A 442 28.60 9.70 17.54
N LEU A 443 29.12 8.73 16.77
CA LEU A 443 29.70 7.48 17.29
C LEU A 443 31.24 7.47 17.19
N GLY A 444 31.83 8.61 16.81
CA GLY A 444 33.25 8.82 16.59
C GLY A 444 33.47 9.89 15.51
N VAL A 445 34.73 10.05 15.07
CA VAL A 445 35.10 11.10 14.09
C VAL A 445 34.49 10.87 12.70
N LYS A 446 34.32 9.60 12.30
CA LYS A 446 33.88 9.21 10.94
C LYS A 446 32.56 8.42 10.93
N ARG A 447 31.90 8.26 12.07
CA ARG A 447 30.69 7.44 12.19
C ARG A 447 29.62 8.18 12.98
N SER A 448 28.38 8.04 12.53
CA SER A 448 27.22 8.63 13.17
C SER A 448 26.10 7.61 13.28
N ARG A 449 25.27 7.75 14.30
CA ARG A 449 23.99 7.06 14.42
C ARG A 449 22.91 7.99 13.90
N VAL A 450 22.10 7.51 12.97
CA VAL A 450 20.88 8.19 12.54
C VAL A 450 19.69 7.46 13.15
N THR A 451 18.92 8.16 13.98
CA THR A 451 17.67 7.68 14.56
C THR A 451 16.51 8.43 13.93
N HIS A 452 15.59 7.71 13.29
CA HIS A 452 14.41 8.30 12.68
C HIS A 452 13.13 7.90 13.43
N PHE A 453 12.40 8.90 13.91
CA PHE A 453 11.04 8.76 14.42
C PHE A 453 10.03 9.16 13.36
N CYS A 454 9.04 8.32 13.09
CA CYS A 454 8.00 8.63 12.13
C CYS A 454 6.61 8.17 12.58
N ARG A 455 5.62 9.00 12.25
CA ARG A 455 4.19 8.74 12.40
C ARG A 455 3.45 9.53 11.34
N THR A 456 3.04 8.84 10.29
CA THR A 456 2.43 9.45 9.10
C THR A 456 1.20 8.67 8.69
N ASP A 457 0.09 9.37 8.48
CA ASP A 457 -1.06 8.85 7.74
C ASP A 457 -0.89 9.19 6.25
N THR A 458 -0.74 8.17 5.42
CA THR A 458 -0.60 8.32 3.97
C THR A 458 -1.94 8.55 3.25
N ARG A 459 -3.05 8.62 4.00
CA ARG A 459 -4.44 8.71 3.54
C ARG A 459 -4.87 7.58 2.62
N GLY A 460 -6.13 7.15 2.73
CA GLY A 460 -6.67 6.06 1.93
C GLY A 460 -6.14 4.66 2.27
N ARG A 461 -5.42 4.51 3.39
CA ARG A 461 -5.05 3.23 4.01
C ARG A 461 -5.57 3.21 5.45
N SER A 462 -5.88 2.01 5.96
CA SER A 462 -6.31 1.84 7.34
C SER A 462 -5.16 2.05 8.33
N SER A 463 -5.48 2.36 9.59
CA SER A 463 -4.46 2.38 10.65
C SER A 463 -3.82 1.00 10.88
N GLU A 464 -4.58 -0.07 10.65
CA GLU A 464 -4.10 -1.45 10.75
C GLU A 464 -2.95 -1.71 9.76
N TRP A 465 -3.11 -1.26 8.51
CA TRP A 465 -2.05 -1.37 7.50
C TRP A 465 -0.80 -0.60 7.92
N HIS A 466 -0.94 0.66 8.36
CA HIS A 466 0.20 1.48 8.79
C HIS A 466 0.95 0.79 9.94
N ASN A 467 0.21 0.20 10.87
CA ASN A 467 0.77 -0.53 12.01
C ASN A 467 1.45 -1.86 11.65
N LYS A 468 1.19 -2.43 10.46
CA LYS A 468 1.84 -3.65 9.95
C LYS A 468 2.98 -3.36 8.98
N VAL A 469 2.95 -2.21 8.29
CA VAL A 469 3.84 -1.93 7.16
C VAL A 469 4.86 -0.84 7.44
N CYS A 470 4.51 0.26 8.12
CA CYS A 470 5.39 1.43 8.25
C CYS A 470 6.74 1.10 8.89
N GLY A 471 6.80 0.13 9.82
CA GLY A 471 8.06 -0.31 10.41
C GLY A 471 9.04 -0.90 9.38
N ASN A 472 8.55 -1.69 8.43
CA ASN A 472 9.38 -2.26 7.37
C ASN A 472 9.82 -1.19 6.37
N GLN A 473 8.92 -0.27 6.02
CA GLN A 473 9.25 0.87 5.16
C GLN A 473 10.30 1.80 5.79
N LEU A 474 10.19 2.05 7.10
CA LEU A 474 11.18 2.79 7.88
C LEU A 474 12.54 2.07 7.86
N ALA A 475 12.55 0.75 8.05
CA ALA A 475 13.77 -0.03 8.01
C ALA A 475 14.45 0.01 6.64
N ALA A 476 13.68 -0.17 5.55
CA ALA A 476 14.18 -0.07 4.18
C ALA A 476 14.71 1.35 3.86
N CYS A 477 14.00 2.38 4.33
CA CYS A 477 14.41 3.78 4.20
C CYS A 477 15.76 4.04 4.87
N LEU A 478 15.93 3.62 6.12
CA LEU A 478 17.19 3.76 6.86
C LEU A 478 18.34 2.94 6.25
N GLN A 479 18.03 1.76 5.72
CA GLN A 479 19.01 0.96 5.00
C GLN A 479 19.51 1.68 3.72
N ARG A 480 18.61 2.25 2.91
CA ARG A 480 19.00 3.07 1.73
C ARG A 480 19.82 4.29 2.13
N LEU A 481 19.40 4.98 3.20
CA LEU A 481 20.16 6.12 3.73
C LEU A 481 21.59 5.69 4.08
N ARG A 482 21.76 4.56 4.77
CA ARG A 482 23.10 4.02 5.06
C ARG A 482 23.89 3.70 3.80
N ASP A 483 23.29 3.00 2.84
CA ASP A 483 23.98 2.57 1.63
C ASP A 483 24.37 3.77 0.73
N SER A 484 23.64 4.88 0.81
CA SER A 484 23.98 6.12 0.10
C SER A 484 25.34 6.72 0.50
N PHE A 485 25.88 6.37 1.68
CA PHE A 485 27.23 6.81 2.09
C PHE A 485 28.34 5.89 1.56
N ARG A 486 28.00 4.68 1.11
CA ARG A 486 28.95 3.69 0.58
C ARG A 486 29.21 3.86 -0.91
N ALA A 487 28.22 4.38 -1.65
CA ALA A 487 28.28 4.52 -3.10
C ALA A 487 29.46 5.40 -3.60
N LYS A 488 29.95 6.36 -2.79
CA LYS A 488 31.09 7.23 -3.16
C LYS A 488 32.46 6.55 -3.14
N ALA A 489 32.59 5.30 -2.67
CA ALA A 489 33.89 4.64 -2.58
C ALA A 489 34.36 3.92 -3.87
N ARG A 490 33.48 3.75 -4.89
CA ARG A 490 33.82 2.98 -6.10
C ARG A 490 34.35 3.81 -7.28
N ASP A 491 34.17 5.13 -7.28
CA ASP A 491 34.63 6.01 -8.38
C ASP A 491 36.05 6.56 -8.20
N GLY A 492 36.82 6.04 -7.23
CA GLY A 492 38.20 6.49 -6.93
C GLY A 492 39.32 5.69 -7.58
N HIS A 493 39.00 4.72 -8.45
CA HIS A 493 39.99 3.91 -9.19
C HIS A 493 39.65 3.89 -10.68
N LEU A 494 39.96 5.00 -11.36
CA LEU A 494 40.21 5.05 -12.80
C LEU A 494 41.53 5.77 -13.03
#